data_AF-A0A2I0QHG3-F1
#
_entry.id   AF-A0A2I0QHG3-F1
#
_cell.length_a   1.000
_cell.length_b   1.000
_cell.length_c   1.000
_cell.angle_alpha   90.00
_cell.angle_beta   90.00
_cell.angle_gamma   90.00
#
_symmetry.space_group_name_H-M   'P 1'
#
loop_
_entity.id
_entity.type
_entity.pdbx_description
1 polymer ?
#
loop_
_entity_poly.entity_id
_entity_poly.type
_entity_poly.pdbx_seq_one_letter_code
_entity_poly.pdbx_strand_id
1 'polypeptide(L)' 'MHIIEIKWRNKTVDYEDVQNFLNKVSRSGFKNAKLYFVSKTGYTKEAEALMKKE' A
#
# COMPACT_ATOMS: atom_id res chain seq x y z
N MET A 1 0.30 -4.89 -15.69
CA MET A 1 1.28 -5.40 -14.69
C MET A 1 0.65 -5.28 -13.31
N HIS A 2 0.92 -6.19 -12.39
CA HIS A 2 0.34 -6.16 -11.04
C HIS A 2 1.49 -6.13 -10.01
N ILE A 3 1.39 -5.25 -9.03
CA ILE A 3 2.37 -5.12 -7.94
C ILE A 3 1.62 -5.33 -6.64
N ILE A 4 2.14 -6.22 -5.80
CA ILE A 4 1.49 -6.64 -4.56
C ILE A 4 2.48 -6.44 -3.41
N GLU A 5 2.05 -5.77 -2.35
CA GLU A 5 2.75 -5.73 -1.08
C GLU A 5 1.90 -6.38 0.01
N ILE A 6 2.47 -7.39 0.70
CA ILE A 6 1.80 -8.13 1.77
C ILE A 6 2.47 -7.80 3.09
N LYS A 7 1.73 -7.18 4.02
CA LYS A 7 2.15 -6.95 5.41
C LYS A 7 1.59 -8.05 6.30
N TRP A 8 2.41 -9.07 6.53
CA TRP A 8 2.08 -10.19 7.41
C TRP A 8 2.70 -10.05 8.79
N ARG A 9 2.23 -9.06 9.55
CA ARG A 9 2.71 -8.75 10.91
C ARG A 9 1.54 -8.46 11.85
N ASN A 10 1.77 -8.53 13.16
CA ASN A 10 0.77 -8.22 14.18
C ASN A 10 0.69 -6.69 14.47
N LYS A 11 0.77 -5.86 13.41
CA LYS A 11 0.68 -4.40 13.49
C LYS A 11 -0.25 -3.94 12.36
N THR A 12 -1.27 -3.16 12.71
CA THR A 12 -2.16 -2.48 11.76
C THR A 12 -1.36 -1.60 10.82
N VAL A 13 -1.73 -1.63 9.53
CA VAL A 13 -1.08 -0.82 8.50
C VAL A 13 -1.54 0.62 8.65
N ASP A 14 -0.58 1.52 8.79
CA ASP A 14 -0.82 2.95 8.95
C ASP A 14 -0.57 3.72 7.63
N TYR A 15 -0.79 5.03 7.68
CA TYR A 15 -0.60 5.92 6.55
C TYR A 15 0.83 5.85 5.98
N GLU A 16 1.84 5.81 6.85
CA GLU A 16 3.25 5.78 6.43
C GLU A 16 3.58 4.49 5.68
N ASP A 17 3.05 3.34 6.12
CA ASP A 17 3.24 2.07 5.42
C ASP A 17 2.74 2.14 3.96
N VAL A 18 1.55 2.70 3.75
CA VAL A 18 0.96 2.84 2.40
C VAL A 18 1.74 3.87 1.58
N GLN A 19 2.09 5.02 2.17
CA GLN A 19 2.84 6.06 1.48
C GLN A 19 4.23 5.58 1.04
N ASN A 20 4.90 4.80 1.90
CA ASN A 20 6.19 4.20 1.57
C ASN A 20 6.09 3.22 0.40
N PHE A 21 5.01 2.44 0.31
CA PHE A 21 4.78 1.56 -0.84
C PHE A 21 4.54 2.36 -2.13
N LEU A 22 3.69 3.39 -2.10
CA LEU A 22 3.45 4.24 -3.27
C LEU A 22 4.76 4.92 -3.74
N ASN A 23 5.57 5.41 -2.81
CA ASN A 23 6.88 6.00 -3.11
C ASN A 23 7.86 4.98 -3.70
N LYS A 24 7.82 3.73 -3.24
CA LYS A 24 8.65 2.65 -3.79
C LYS A 24 8.23 2.33 -5.23
N VAL A 25 6.92 2.26 -5.48
CA VAL A 25 6.39 2.00 -6.82
C VAL A 25 6.69 3.16 -7.77
N SER A 26 6.48 4.42 -7.36
CA SER A 26 6.74 5.57 -8.23
C SER A 26 8.20 5.66 -8.67
N ARG A 27 9.15 5.29 -7.79
CA ARG A 27 10.59 5.26 -8.09
C ARG A 27 11.04 4.07 -8.92
N SER A 28 10.21 3.03 -9.04
CA SER A 28 10.58 1.78 -9.74
C SER A 28 10.39 1.85 -11.26
N GLY A 29 9.86 2.95 -11.81
CA GLY A 29 9.69 3.15 -13.25
C GLY A 29 8.57 2.32 -13.89
N PHE A 30 7.81 1.58 -13.08
CA PHE A 30 6.66 0.81 -13.52
C PHE A 30 5.52 1.71 -13.99
N LYS A 31 5.18 1.64 -15.29
CA LYS A 31 4.03 2.36 -15.88
C LYS A 31 2.81 1.45 -15.98
N ASN A 32 1.61 1.98 -15.73
CA ASN A 32 0.32 1.28 -15.84
C ASN A 32 0.25 -0.04 -15.06
N ALA A 33 0.63 0.00 -13.78
CA ALA A 33 0.52 -1.14 -12.87
C ALA A 33 -0.74 -1.05 -12.00
N LYS A 34 -1.42 -2.17 -11.80
CA LYS A 34 -2.45 -2.31 -10.76
C LYS A 34 -1.76 -2.63 -9.44
N LEU A 35 -2.06 -1.85 -8.40
CA LEU A 35 -1.43 -1.99 -7.10
C LEU A 35 -2.38 -2.72 -6.14
N TYR A 36 -1.84 -3.65 -5.36
CA TYR A 36 -2.54 -4.33 -4.30
C TYR A 36 -1.74 -4.22 -3.02
N PHE A 37 -2.40 -3.83 -1.95
CA PHE A 37 -1.82 -3.83 -0.62
C PHE A 37 -2.68 -4.75 0.24
N VAL A 38 -2.05 -5.73 0.88
CA VAL A 38 -2.73 -6.76 1.68
C VAL A 38 -2.18 -6.73 3.10
N SER A 39 -3.06 -6.63 4.08
CA SER A 39 -2.72 -6.60 5.50
C SER A 39 -3.37 -7.74 6.25
N LYS A 40 -2.60 -8.42 7.12
CA LYS A 40 -3.14 -9.44 8.03
C LYS A 40 -4.12 -8.84 9.05
N THR A 41 -3.80 -7.66 9.59
CA THR A 41 -4.53 -7.04 10.71
C THR A 41 -5.35 -5.83 10.29
N GLY A 42 -5.52 -5.60 8.98
CA GLY A 42 -6.26 -4.46 8.45
C GLY A 42 -5.47 -3.14 8.46
N TYR A 43 -6.21 -2.04 8.41
CA TYR A 43 -5.73 -0.68 8.12
C TYR A 43 -6.25 0.32 9.15
N THR A 44 -5.50 1.41 9.37
CA THR A 44 -6.06 2.58 10.04
C THR A 44 -6.99 3.35 9.10
N LYS A 45 -7.86 4.20 9.65
CA LYS A 45 -8.77 5.02 8.84
C LYS A 45 -8.03 5.95 7.90
N GLU A 46 -6.89 6.50 8.30
CA GLU A 46 -6.07 7.35 7.43
C GLU A 46 -5.48 6.57 6.25
N ALA A 47 -5.02 5.33 6.50
CA ALA A 47 -4.49 4.46 5.46
C ALA A 47 -5.57 4.06 4.44
N GLU A 48 -6.78 3.72 4.91
CA GLU A 48 -7.92 3.45 4.03
C GLU A 48 -8.32 4.66 3.19
N ALA A 49 -8.32 5.85 3.78
CA ALA A 49 -8.63 7.09 3.07
C ALA A 49 -7.60 7.37 1.96
N LEU A 50 -6.32 7.12 2.22
CA LEU A 50 -5.26 7.25 1.22
C LEU A 50 -5.46 6.25 0.06
N MET A 51 -5.73 4.97 0.37
CA MET A 51 -5.91 3.93 -0.66
C MET A 51 -7.17 4.12 -1.52
N LYS A 52 -8.21 4.80 -1.02
CA LYS A 52 -9.43 5.10 -1.81
C LYS A 52 -9.28 6.30 -2.73
N LYS A 53 -8.25 7.14 -2.51
CA LYS A 53 -8.00 8.35 -3.29
C LYS A 53 -7.24 8.05 -4.59
N GLU A 54 -6.44 6.98 -4.58
CA GLU A 54 -5.60 6.51 -5.68
C GLU A 54 -6.28 5.41 -6.49
#